data_AF-A0A5B0EQE5-F1
#
_entry.id   AF-A0A5B0EQE5-F1
#
_cell.length_a   1.000
_cell.length_b   1.000
_cell.length_c   1.000
_cell.angle_alpha   90.00
_cell.angle_beta   90.00
_cell.angle_gamma   90.00
#
_symmetry.space_group_name_H-M   'P 1'
#
loop_
_entity.id
_entity.type
_entity.pdbx_description
1 polymer ?
#
loop_
_entity_poly.entity_id
_entity_poly.type
_entity_poly.pdbx_seq_one_letter_code
_entity_poly.pdbx_strand_id
1 'polypeptide(L)'
;MTSNQEAREAAELFRVQHRLGLQPLGDMVALIEQATGIDVAVMDVDDHHEHGLTMRDPERDVMFLGVAKTPHPMRQRSTLAHELAHILFDDWAEYDAGNWDRRSYGEMRADSFAGHLLVPRQGIREFLGNSSVELPVDLSDVVQWFLVSPQMALIAMEEAGYLDAADKKGLWHYSTPQLAVQYGWIDQYQALQSQSHQHRAPQRLLARAISGYREGVLSAQAIATLRGTDVVKAEHDLREAGIVQKEPDGTLDDAITVPPFDFDLTDLDDGSE
;
A
#
# COMPACT_ATOMS: atom_id res chain seq x y z
N MET A 1 -16.67 -11.39 20.86
CA MET A 1 -15.34 -11.61 20.28
C MET A 1 -14.54 -10.32 20.50
N THR A 2 -13.28 -10.37 20.94
CA THR A 2 -12.46 -9.15 21.09
C THR A 2 -11.97 -8.68 19.73
N SER A 3 -11.63 -7.39 19.57
CA SER A 3 -11.04 -6.86 18.33
C SER A 3 -9.79 -7.63 17.91
N ASN A 4 -8.93 -7.98 18.88
CA ASN A 4 -7.73 -8.79 18.64
C ASN A 4 -8.04 -10.22 18.16
N GLN A 5 -9.06 -10.87 18.73
CA GLN A 5 -9.43 -12.22 18.29
C GLN A 5 -9.98 -12.21 16.86
N GLU A 6 -10.88 -11.28 16.54
CA GLU A 6 -11.43 -11.11 15.19
C GLU A 6 -10.33 -10.77 14.18
N ALA A 7 -9.44 -9.83 14.52
CA ALA A 7 -8.30 -9.45 13.72
C ALA A 7 -7.37 -10.64 13.41
N ARG A 8 -7.08 -11.46 14.42
CA ARG A 8 -6.26 -12.66 14.26
C ARG A 8 -6.89 -13.67 13.32
N GLU A 9 -8.16 -13.99 13.53
CA GLU A 9 -8.89 -14.95 12.69
C GLU A 9 -8.95 -14.47 11.23
N ALA A 10 -9.18 -13.18 11.01
CA ALA A 10 -9.17 -12.58 9.67
C ALA A 10 -7.77 -12.60 9.03
N ALA A 11 -6.71 -12.28 9.77
CA ALA A 11 -5.33 -12.32 9.26
C ALA A 11 -4.90 -13.75 8.90
N GLU A 12 -5.22 -14.73 9.75
CA GLU A 12 -4.97 -16.16 9.48
C GLU A 12 -5.74 -16.63 8.24
N LEU A 13 -7.02 -16.26 8.13
CA LEU A 13 -7.85 -16.58 6.97
C LEU A 13 -7.29 -15.96 5.68
N PHE A 14 -6.89 -14.68 5.72
CA PHE A 14 -6.28 -13.98 4.58
C PHE A 14 -5.02 -14.71 4.12
N ARG A 15 -4.13 -15.10 5.06
CA ARG A 15 -2.93 -15.87 4.72
C ARG A 15 -3.25 -17.22 4.08
N VAL A 16 -4.29 -17.91 4.55
CA VAL A 16 -4.74 -19.18 3.95
C VAL A 16 -5.30 -18.97 2.54
N GLN A 17 -6.23 -18.04 2.37
CA GLN A 17 -6.89 -17.76 1.09
C GLN A 17 -5.90 -17.35 0.00
N HIS A 18 -4.87 -16.58 0.36
CA HIS A 18 -3.85 -16.11 -0.56
C HIS A 18 -2.58 -16.98 -0.57
N ARG A 19 -2.58 -18.13 0.12
CA ARG A 19 -1.48 -19.12 0.15
C ARG A 19 -0.13 -18.51 0.59
N LEU A 20 -0.17 -17.63 1.59
CA LEU A 20 0.99 -16.88 2.08
C LEU A 20 1.85 -17.69 3.08
N GLY A 21 1.38 -18.85 3.53
CA GLY A 21 2.07 -19.69 4.51
C GLY A 21 2.32 -18.95 5.83
N LEU A 22 3.45 -19.19 6.48
CA LEU A 22 3.87 -18.54 7.73
C LEU A 22 5.12 -17.64 7.58
N GLN A 23 5.67 -17.61 6.37
CA GLN A 23 6.91 -16.89 6.04
C GLN A 23 6.66 -15.37 5.91
N PRO A 24 7.72 -14.54 6.00
CA PRO A 24 7.62 -13.10 5.83
C PRO A 24 6.93 -12.72 4.51
N LEU A 25 6.09 -11.68 4.56
CA LEU A 25 5.44 -11.14 3.37
C LEU A 25 6.41 -10.26 2.59
N GLY A 26 6.50 -10.46 1.28
CA GLY A 26 7.36 -9.68 0.39
C GLY A 26 6.81 -8.28 0.13
N ASP A 27 6.55 -7.98 -1.13
CA ASP A 27 6.02 -6.69 -1.58
C ASP A 27 4.54 -6.54 -1.19
N MET A 28 4.29 -5.77 -0.13
CA MET A 28 2.93 -5.52 0.38
C MET A 28 2.04 -4.80 -0.64
N VAL A 29 2.59 -3.92 -1.47
CA VAL A 29 1.82 -3.22 -2.51
C VAL A 29 1.31 -4.23 -3.53
N ALA A 30 2.23 -5.05 -4.08
CA ALA A 30 1.86 -6.07 -5.06
C ALA A 30 0.89 -7.11 -4.46
N LEU A 31 1.09 -7.49 -3.19
CA LEU A 31 0.20 -8.41 -2.49
C LEU A 31 -1.23 -7.87 -2.42
N ILE A 32 -1.40 -6.62 -1.99
CA ILE A 32 -2.72 -5.99 -1.87
C ILE A 32 -3.38 -5.88 -3.24
N GLU A 33 -2.66 -5.39 -4.26
CA GLU A 33 -3.18 -5.27 -5.63
C GLU A 33 -3.64 -6.64 -6.18
N GLN A 34 -2.87 -7.70 -5.95
CA GLN A 34 -3.21 -9.05 -6.42
C GLN A 34 -4.34 -9.72 -5.63
N ALA A 35 -4.38 -9.50 -4.32
CA ALA A 35 -5.35 -10.11 -3.43
C ALA A 35 -6.74 -9.47 -3.56
N THR A 36 -6.79 -8.15 -3.72
CA THR A 36 -8.03 -7.36 -3.64
C THR A 36 -8.44 -6.75 -4.99
N GLY A 37 -7.51 -6.60 -5.92
CA GLY A 37 -7.71 -5.84 -7.15
C GLY A 37 -7.70 -4.32 -6.95
N ILE A 38 -7.49 -3.81 -5.75
CA ILE A 38 -7.44 -2.38 -5.43
C ILE A 38 -6.13 -1.81 -5.94
N ASP A 39 -6.20 -0.62 -6.55
CA ASP A 39 -5.02 0.09 -7.04
C ASP A 39 -4.28 0.74 -5.85
N VAL A 40 -2.99 0.47 -5.73
CA VAL A 40 -2.19 0.95 -4.58
C VAL A 40 -1.08 1.88 -5.07
N ALA A 41 -0.98 3.05 -4.47
CA ALA A 41 0.01 4.06 -4.83
C ALA A 41 0.87 4.47 -3.62
N VAL A 42 2.17 4.64 -3.85
CA VAL A 42 3.11 5.25 -2.89
C VAL A 42 3.45 6.64 -3.39
N MET A 43 3.10 7.68 -2.64
CA MET A 43 3.28 9.07 -3.09
C MET A 43 3.68 10.01 -1.95
N ASP A 44 4.02 11.24 -2.29
CA ASP A 44 4.13 12.31 -1.30
C ASP A 44 2.71 12.67 -0.79
N VAL A 45 2.56 12.83 0.52
CA VAL A 45 1.30 13.21 1.16
C VAL A 45 1.55 14.54 1.86
N ASP A 46 0.72 15.54 1.57
CA ASP A 46 0.90 16.90 2.10
C ASP A 46 0.54 17.01 3.59
N ASP A 47 -0.23 16.06 4.14
CA ASP A 47 -0.54 15.99 5.56
C ASP A 47 0.43 15.08 6.32
N HIS A 48 1.06 15.62 7.36
CA HIS A 48 1.99 14.93 8.23
C HIS A 48 1.34 13.90 9.16
N HIS A 49 0.00 13.85 9.26
CA HIS A 49 -0.72 12.99 10.21
C HIS A 49 -1.39 11.77 9.57
N GLU A 50 -1.61 11.78 8.25
CA GLU A 50 -2.20 10.65 7.52
C GLU A 50 -1.09 9.88 6.79
N HIS A 51 -0.86 8.64 7.20
CA HIS A 51 0.21 7.80 6.64
C HIS A 51 -0.29 6.86 5.55
N GLY A 52 -1.58 6.58 5.56
CA GLY A 52 -2.33 5.86 4.54
C GLY A 52 -3.69 6.54 4.36
N LEU A 53 -4.25 6.44 3.16
CA LEU A 53 -5.58 6.89 2.83
C LEU A 53 -6.21 5.88 1.87
N THR A 54 -7.37 5.37 2.25
CA THR A 54 -8.22 4.56 1.36
C THR A 54 -9.35 5.43 0.83
N MET A 55 -9.46 5.58 -0.49
CA MET A 55 -10.47 6.39 -1.16
C MET A 55 -11.26 5.54 -2.15
N ARG A 56 -12.59 5.72 -2.17
CA ARG A 56 -13.49 5.09 -3.14
C ARG A 56 -14.08 6.15 -4.06
N ASP A 57 -13.99 5.94 -5.36
CA ASP A 57 -14.74 6.68 -6.37
C ASP A 57 -16.11 5.98 -6.56
N PRO A 58 -17.22 6.54 -6.04
CA PRO A 58 -18.54 5.91 -6.12
C PRO A 58 -19.13 5.91 -7.54
N GLU A 59 -18.69 6.79 -8.43
CA GLU A 59 -19.19 6.84 -9.82
C GLU A 59 -18.57 5.74 -10.68
N ARG A 60 -17.31 5.38 -10.41
CA ARG A 60 -16.54 4.40 -11.19
C ARG A 60 -16.41 3.05 -10.51
N ASP A 61 -16.88 2.94 -9.26
CA ASP A 61 -16.70 1.79 -8.36
C ASP A 61 -15.23 1.33 -8.28
N VAL A 62 -14.31 2.29 -8.21
CA VAL A 62 -12.87 2.05 -8.09
C VAL A 62 -12.42 2.46 -6.69
N MET A 63 -11.68 1.56 -6.03
CA MET A 63 -10.99 1.87 -4.78
C MET A 63 -9.49 2.09 -5.04
N PHE A 64 -8.94 3.07 -4.33
CA PHE A 64 -7.54 3.44 -4.35
C PHE A 64 -7.00 3.46 -2.92
N LEU A 65 -5.82 2.88 -2.72
CA LEU A 65 -5.07 2.97 -1.47
C LEU A 65 -3.82 3.80 -1.72
N GLY A 66 -3.77 5.00 -1.15
CA GLY A 66 -2.56 5.82 -1.09
C GLY A 66 -1.79 5.56 0.19
N VAL A 67 -0.47 5.39 0.10
CA VAL A 67 0.42 5.37 1.27
C VAL A 67 1.54 6.38 1.07
N ALA A 68 1.95 7.04 2.15
CA ALA A 68 3.06 7.97 2.09
C ALA A 68 4.37 7.24 1.81
N LYS A 69 5.20 7.81 0.93
CA LYS A 69 6.62 7.46 0.88
C LYS A 69 7.27 7.85 2.21
N THR A 70 8.18 7.03 2.71
CA THR A 70 8.74 7.26 4.06
C THR A 70 10.14 6.67 4.20
N PRO A 71 11.04 7.29 5.00
CA PRO A 71 12.30 6.67 5.39
C PRO A 71 12.11 5.57 6.46
N HIS A 72 10.89 5.24 6.86
CA HIS A 72 10.59 4.22 7.86
C HIS A 72 9.88 3.00 7.23
N PRO A 73 10.64 2.07 6.62
CA PRO A 73 10.06 0.98 5.81
C PRO A 73 9.10 0.08 6.58
N MET A 74 9.43 -0.23 7.84
CA MET A 74 8.62 -1.11 8.69
C MET A 74 7.29 -0.46 9.04
N ARG A 75 7.27 0.87 9.14
CA ARG A 75 6.05 1.65 9.34
C ARG A 75 5.18 1.64 8.09
N GLN A 76 5.76 1.80 6.90
CA GLN A 76 5.00 1.71 5.65
C GLN A 76 4.31 0.36 5.50
N ARG A 77 5.04 -0.73 5.83
CA ARG A 77 4.50 -2.09 5.78
C ARG A 77 3.33 -2.28 6.74
N SER A 78 3.45 -1.80 7.98
CA SER A 78 2.34 -1.85 8.94
C SER A 78 1.16 -0.99 8.50
N THR A 79 1.40 0.20 7.94
CA THR A 79 0.33 1.06 7.41
C THR A 79 -0.40 0.38 6.26
N LEU A 80 0.31 -0.20 5.29
CA LEU A 80 -0.32 -0.96 4.19
C LEU A 80 -1.18 -2.13 4.70
N ALA A 81 -0.70 -2.85 5.71
CA ALA A 81 -1.47 -3.95 6.31
C ALA A 81 -2.67 -3.44 7.13
N HIS A 82 -2.56 -2.29 7.78
CA HIS A 82 -3.63 -1.63 8.52
C HIS A 82 -4.74 -1.16 7.56
N GLU A 83 -4.38 -0.47 6.48
CA GLU A 83 -5.34 -0.07 5.44
C GLU A 83 -6.03 -1.28 4.79
N LEU A 84 -5.29 -2.36 4.54
CA LEU A 84 -5.87 -3.62 4.08
C LEU A 84 -6.89 -4.18 5.09
N ALA A 85 -6.69 -4.00 6.39
CA ALA A 85 -7.67 -4.43 7.39
C ALA A 85 -8.99 -3.66 7.22
N HIS A 86 -8.92 -2.32 7.15
CA HIS A 86 -10.10 -1.50 6.87
C HIS A 86 -10.80 -1.94 5.59
N ILE A 87 -10.02 -2.40 4.59
CA ILE A 87 -10.54 -3.01 3.37
C ILE A 87 -11.36 -4.27 3.59
N LEU A 88 -10.83 -5.20 4.35
CA LEU A 88 -11.48 -6.49 4.55
C LEU A 88 -12.69 -6.38 5.49
N PHE A 89 -12.71 -5.37 6.36
CA PHE A 89 -13.77 -5.15 7.33
C PHE A 89 -14.83 -4.13 6.91
N ASP A 90 -14.67 -3.47 5.74
CA ASP A 90 -15.59 -2.43 5.24
C ASP A 90 -15.74 -1.26 6.23
N ASP A 91 -14.67 -0.96 6.99
CA ASP A 91 -14.70 0.02 8.10
C ASP A 91 -14.99 1.46 7.63
N TRP A 92 -14.78 1.77 6.34
CA TRP A 92 -15.09 3.09 5.79
C TRP A 92 -16.58 3.36 5.61
N ALA A 93 -17.43 2.33 5.53
CA ALA A 93 -18.87 2.52 5.36
C ALA A 93 -19.50 3.15 6.63
N GLU A 94 -18.76 3.17 7.73
CA GLU A 94 -19.22 3.62 9.04
C GLU A 94 -18.82 5.08 9.36
N TYR A 95 -18.07 5.77 8.49
CA TYR A 95 -17.76 7.21 8.68
C TYR A 95 -19.01 8.10 8.68
N ASP A 96 -20.08 7.69 7.98
CA ASP A 96 -21.35 8.41 7.94
C ASP A 96 -22.15 8.32 9.26
N ALA A 97 -21.78 7.45 10.20
CA ALA A 97 -22.59 7.16 11.39
C ALA A 97 -22.15 7.90 12.67
N GLY A 98 -21.10 8.72 12.64
CA GLY A 98 -20.71 9.60 13.76
C GLY A 98 -20.36 8.91 15.09
N ASN A 99 -20.05 7.61 15.08
CA ASN A 99 -19.87 6.82 16.29
C ASN A 99 -18.38 6.62 16.64
N TRP A 100 -17.85 7.51 17.49
CA TRP A 100 -16.45 7.53 17.93
C TRP A 100 -15.98 6.22 18.61
N ASP A 101 -16.85 5.54 19.34
CA ASP A 101 -16.50 4.29 20.04
C ASP A 101 -16.25 3.14 19.04
N ARG A 102 -17.00 3.11 17.92
CA ARG A 102 -16.80 2.13 16.85
C ARG A 102 -15.53 2.39 16.06
N ARG A 103 -15.19 3.68 15.83
CA ARG A 103 -13.92 4.06 15.22
C ARG A 103 -12.75 3.52 16.04
N SER A 104 -12.76 3.72 17.36
CA SER A 104 -11.71 3.16 18.23
C SER A 104 -11.62 1.63 18.14
N TYR A 105 -12.75 0.93 17.97
CA TYR A 105 -12.75 -0.53 17.77
C TYR A 105 -12.13 -0.94 16.43
N GLY A 106 -12.51 -0.30 15.33
CA GLY A 106 -11.99 -0.57 13.98
C GLY A 106 -10.48 -0.35 13.91
N GLU A 107 -9.98 0.76 14.47
CA GLU A 107 -8.55 1.09 14.54
C GLU A 107 -7.76 0.03 15.33
N MET A 108 -8.26 -0.35 16.52
CA MET A 108 -7.64 -1.43 17.33
C MET A 108 -7.64 -2.77 16.60
N ARG A 109 -8.70 -3.06 15.83
CA ARG A 109 -8.81 -4.28 15.02
C ARG A 109 -7.82 -4.23 13.85
N ALA A 110 -7.69 -3.10 13.17
CA ALA A 110 -6.76 -2.91 12.07
C ALA A 110 -5.29 -3.02 12.51
N ASP A 111 -4.91 -2.40 13.63
CA ASP A 111 -3.58 -2.54 14.23
C ASP A 111 -3.27 -4.00 14.58
N SER A 112 -4.23 -4.70 15.20
CA SER A 112 -4.08 -6.10 15.55
C SER A 112 -4.01 -7.00 14.32
N PHE A 113 -4.75 -6.68 13.25
CA PHE A 113 -4.74 -7.42 12.00
C PHE A 113 -3.38 -7.28 11.32
N ALA A 114 -2.84 -6.06 11.26
CA ALA A 114 -1.52 -5.80 10.69
C ALA A 114 -0.42 -6.61 11.39
N GLY A 115 -0.45 -6.68 12.73
CA GLY A 115 0.46 -7.51 13.51
C GLY A 115 0.36 -8.99 13.16
N HIS A 116 -0.84 -9.56 13.21
CA HIS A 116 -1.03 -10.99 12.93
C HIS A 116 -0.79 -11.37 11.45
N LEU A 117 -1.03 -10.44 10.51
CA LEU A 117 -0.76 -10.65 9.10
C LEU A 117 0.74 -10.66 8.82
N LEU A 118 1.47 -9.66 9.31
CA LEU A 118 2.89 -9.47 9.01
C LEU A 118 3.78 -10.44 9.79
N VAL A 119 3.43 -10.72 11.05
CA VAL A 119 4.22 -11.56 11.97
C VAL A 119 3.30 -12.56 12.69
N PRO A 120 2.90 -13.66 12.03
CA PRO A 120 2.01 -14.64 12.64
C PRO A 120 2.71 -15.36 13.80
N ARG A 121 2.00 -15.60 14.90
CA ARG A 121 2.53 -16.29 16.10
C ARG A 121 3.14 -17.66 15.78
N GLN A 122 2.53 -18.39 14.85
CA GLN A 122 3.06 -19.68 14.41
C GLN A 122 4.35 -19.52 13.58
N GLY A 123 4.47 -18.44 12.80
CA GLY A 123 5.70 -18.10 12.08
C GLY A 123 6.85 -17.75 13.03
N ILE A 124 6.59 -17.01 14.12
CA ILE A 124 7.58 -16.78 15.19
C ILE A 124 8.06 -18.12 15.76
N ARG A 125 7.14 -19.05 16.04
CA ARG A 125 7.50 -20.36 16.60
C ARG A 125 8.30 -21.23 15.63
N GLU A 126 7.99 -21.17 14.34
CA GLU A 126 8.75 -21.86 13.30
C GLU A 126 10.16 -21.28 13.16
N PHE A 127 10.28 -19.96 13.28
CA PHE A 127 11.54 -19.23 13.14
C PHE A 127 12.48 -19.42 14.34
N LEU A 128 11.99 -19.23 15.57
CA LEU A 128 12.80 -19.32 16.79
C LEU A 128 12.93 -20.76 17.34
N GLY A 129 12.02 -21.66 16.96
CA GLY A 129 11.99 -23.03 17.47
C GLY A 129 11.67 -23.12 18.97
N ASN A 130 11.89 -24.29 19.58
CA ASN A 130 11.52 -24.54 20.99
C ASN A 130 12.60 -24.14 22.01
N SER A 131 13.62 -23.38 21.59
CA SER A 131 14.76 -23.01 22.44
C SER A 131 14.47 -21.75 23.25
N SER A 132 15.23 -21.56 24.34
CA SER A 132 15.29 -20.27 25.03
C SER A 132 15.84 -19.19 24.09
N VAL A 133 15.28 -18.00 24.16
CA VAL A 133 15.77 -16.84 23.40
C VAL A 133 16.95 -16.15 24.07
N GLU A 134 17.86 -15.62 23.27
CA GLU A 134 18.93 -14.70 23.63
C GLU A 134 18.54 -13.27 23.21
N LEU A 135 18.02 -12.50 24.18
CA LEU A 135 17.63 -11.11 23.96
C LEU A 135 18.83 -10.15 24.16
N PRO A 136 19.02 -9.11 23.32
CA PRO A 136 18.16 -8.65 22.22
C PRO A 136 18.45 -9.27 20.83
N VAL A 137 19.32 -10.28 20.73
CA VAL A 137 19.73 -10.87 19.43
C VAL A 137 18.51 -11.39 18.67
N ASP A 138 17.69 -12.24 19.31
CA ASP A 138 16.50 -12.82 18.66
C ASP A 138 15.45 -11.76 18.31
N LEU A 139 15.38 -10.64 19.05
CA LEU A 139 14.52 -9.52 18.67
C LEU A 139 14.99 -8.92 17.33
N SER A 140 16.30 -8.72 17.17
CA SER A 140 16.86 -8.24 15.91
C SER A 140 16.56 -9.21 14.76
N ASP A 141 16.75 -10.51 15.00
CA ASP A 141 16.52 -11.54 13.97
C ASP A 141 15.05 -11.58 13.54
N VAL A 142 14.11 -11.51 14.49
CA VAL A 142 12.66 -11.44 14.18
C VAL A 142 12.32 -10.17 13.39
N VAL A 143 12.83 -9.01 13.82
CA VAL A 143 12.63 -7.72 13.14
C VAL A 143 13.15 -7.78 11.70
N GLN A 144 14.36 -8.31 11.51
CA GLN A 144 15.00 -8.42 10.21
C GLN A 144 14.29 -9.45 9.31
N TRP A 145 13.87 -10.58 9.86
CA TRP A 145 13.23 -11.65 9.09
C TRP A 145 11.82 -11.26 8.64
N PHE A 146 10.96 -10.83 9.56
CA PHE A 146 9.56 -10.49 9.24
C PHE A 146 9.39 -9.07 8.67
N LEU A 147 10.45 -8.25 8.73
CA LEU A 147 10.46 -6.85 8.27
C LEU A 147 9.37 -6.02 8.98
N VAL A 148 9.32 -6.13 10.31
CA VAL A 148 8.37 -5.43 11.19
C VAL A 148 9.08 -4.50 12.17
N SER A 149 8.36 -3.61 12.86
CA SER A 149 8.97 -2.76 13.89
C SER A 149 9.36 -3.59 15.13
N PRO A 150 10.35 -3.14 15.93
CA PRO A 150 10.70 -3.80 17.19
C PRO A 150 9.49 -3.95 18.13
N GLN A 151 8.63 -2.93 18.21
CA GLN A 151 7.44 -2.96 19.05
C GLN A 151 6.44 -4.03 18.59
N MET A 152 6.23 -4.18 17.28
CA MET A 152 5.37 -5.22 16.72
C MET A 152 5.98 -6.62 16.94
N ALA A 153 7.29 -6.78 16.72
CA ALA A 153 8.00 -8.03 17.01
C ALA A 153 7.89 -8.43 18.49
N LEU A 154 8.10 -7.48 19.41
CA LEU A 154 8.01 -7.71 20.85
C LEU A 154 6.61 -8.18 21.28
N ILE A 155 5.55 -7.57 20.74
CA ILE A 155 4.17 -8.02 21.00
C ILE A 155 3.99 -9.45 20.48
N ALA A 156 4.40 -9.74 19.25
CA ALA A 156 4.25 -11.07 18.66
C ALA A 156 5.07 -12.15 19.39
N MET A 157 6.27 -11.82 19.87
CA MET A 157 7.13 -12.71 20.66
C MET A 157 6.53 -12.99 22.05
N GLU A 158 5.97 -11.99 22.72
CA GLU A 158 5.24 -12.15 23.99
C GLU A 158 4.03 -13.08 23.79
N GLU A 159 3.21 -12.82 22.77
CA GLU A 159 2.05 -13.64 22.46
C GLU A 159 2.42 -15.07 22.04
N ALA A 160 3.58 -15.25 21.41
CA ALA A 160 4.11 -16.56 21.05
C ALA A 160 4.65 -17.32 22.27
N GLY A 161 5.02 -16.62 23.35
CA GLY A 161 5.47 -17.16 24.63
C GLY A 161 6.99 -17.13 24.84
N TYR A 162 7.73 -16.32 24.08
CA TYR A 162 9.19 -16.28 24.15
C TYR A 162 9.76 -15.26 25.15
N LEU A 163 8.96 -14.28 25.55
CA LEU A 163 9.36 -13.24 26.49
C LEU A 163 8.18 -12.84 27.36
N ASP A 164 8.46 -12.26 28.53
CA ASP A 164 7.43 -11.75 29.43
C ASP A 164 7.23 -10.23 29.32
N ALA A 165 6.29 -9.70 30.12
CA ALA A 165 5.98 -8.27 30.12
C ALA A 165 7.16 -7.39 30.61
N ALA A 166 8.05 -7.93 31.45
CA ALA A 166 9.23 -7.21 31.93
C ALA A 166 10.30 -7.14 30.84
N ASP A 167 10.57 -8.25 30.14
CA ASP A 167 11.45 -8.29 28.97
C ASP A 167 10.96 -7.32 27.89
N LYS A 168 9.68 -7.39 27.53
CA LYS A 168 9.03 -6.49 26.55
C LYS A 168 9.26 -5.04 26.91
N LYS A 169 9.03 -4.68 28.18
CA LYS A 169 9.20 -3.31 28.67
C LYS A 169 10.67 -2.86 28.61
N GLY A 170 11.61 -3.74 28.96
CA GLY A 170 13.05 -3.46 28.89
C GLY A 170 13.55 -3.22 27.47
N LEU A 171 12.92 -3.86 26.48
CA LEU A 171 13.33 -3.78 25.07
C LEU A 171 12.55 -2.75 24.26
N TRP A 172 11.43 -2.21 24.77
CA TRP A 172 10.53 -1.32 24.03
C TRP A 172 11.19 -0.09 23.39
N HIS A 173 12.30 0.38 23.97
CA HIS A 173 13.06 1.53 23.47
C HIS A 173 13.82 1.29 22.16
N TYR A 174 13.99 0.04 21.70
CA TYR A 174 14.73 -0.26 20.49
C TYR A 174 14.00 0.26 19.26
N SER A 175 14.77 0.87 18.36
CA SER A 175 14.34 1.21 17.01
C SER A 175 14.97 0.27 15.99
N THR A 176 14.30 0.09 14.85
CA THR A 176 14.82 -0.70 13.73
C THR A 176 16.24 -0.30 13.29
N PRO A 177 16.58 1.00 13.08
CA PRO A 177 17.94 1.38 12.70
C PRO A 177 18.98 1.06 13.79
N GLN A 178 18.63 1.14 15.07
CA GLN A 178 19.55 0.75 16.15
C GLN A 178 19.87 -0.75 16.10
N LEU A 179 18.85 -1.60 15.94
CA LEU A 179 19.05 -3.04 15.79
C LEU A 179 19.87 -3.35 14.52
N ALA A 180 19.56 -2.68 13.40
CA ALA A 180 20.28 -2.86 12.15
C ALA A 180 21.78 -2.54 12.23
N VAL A 181 22.15 -1.46 12.94
CA VAL A 181 23.55 -1.12 13.19
C VAL A 181 24.20 -2.12 14.16
N GLN A 182 23.53 -2.41 15.28
CA GLN A 182 24.09 -3.24 16.36
C GLN A 182 24.32 -4.69 15.92
N TYR A 183 23.46 -5.22 15.05
CA TYR A 183 23.46 -6.62 14.63
C TYR A 183 23.84 -6.81 13.14
N GLY A 184 24.40 -5.79 12.50
CA GLY A 184 25.14 -5.95 11.24
C GLY A 184 24.30 -6.07 9.97
N TRP A 185 23.06 -5.56 9.95
CA TRP A 185 22.17 -5.59 8.78
C TRP A 185 21.75 -4.19 8.30
N ILE A 186 22.57 -3.17 8.59
CA ILE A 186 22.31 -1.77 8.20
C ILE A 186 22.17 -1.58 6.68
N ASP A 187 22.94 -2.30 5.85
CA ASP A 187 22.85 -2.18 4.40
C ASP A 187 21.49 -2.67 3.87
N GLN A 188 20.97 -3.76 4.44
CA GLN A 188 19.62 -4.24 4.15
C GLN A 188 18.58 -3.20 4.59
N TYR A 189 18.73 -2.62 5.77
CA TYR A 189 17.82 -1.58 6.25
C TYR A 189 17.82 -0.35 5.33
N GLN A 190 18.98 0.12 4.86
CA GLN A 190 19.10 1.24 3.93
C GLN A 190 18.48 0.94 2.56
N ALA A 191 18.61 -0.30 2.06
CA ALA A 191 17.92 -0.72 0.85
C ALA A 191 16.39 -0.66 1.01
N LEU A 192 15.87 -1.12 2.16
CA LEU A 192 14.44 -1.03 2.49
C LEU A 192 13.98 0.42 2.61
N GLN A 193 14.76 1.30 3.26
CA GLN A 193 14.45 2.74 3.33
C GLN A 193 14.37 3.36 1.93
N SER A 194 15.33 3.02 1.07
CA SER A 194 15.37 3.53 -0.30
C SER A 194 14.15 3.09 -1.09
N GLN A 195 13.69 1.85 -0.89
CA GLN A 195 12.49 1.33 -1.53
C GLN A 195 11.22 1.99 -0.99
N SER A 196 11.06 2.12 0.33
CA SER A 196 9.86 2.72 0.94
C SER A 196 9.75 4.23 0.69
N HIS A 197 10.86 4.88 0.34
CA HIS A 197 10.92 6.31 0.03
C HIS A 197 10.78 6.63 -1.46
N GLN A 198 10.52 5.62 -2.31
CA GLN A 198 10.28 5.82 -3.75
C GLN A 198 8.79 5.95 -4.05
N HIS A 199 8.49 6.79 -5.05
CA HIS A 199 7.16 6.87 -5.63
C HIS A 199 6.81 5.55 -6.34
N ARG A 200 5.56 5.10 -6.23
CA ARG A 200 5.07 3.92 -6.91
C ARG A 200 3.65 4.15 -7.42
N ALA A 201 3.48 4.07 -8.73
CA ALA A 201 2.18 4.08 -9.36
C ALA A 201 1.45 2.74 -9.18
N PRO A 202 0.11 2.72 -9.14
CA PRO A 202 -0.64 1.48 -9.22
C PRO A 202 -0.31 0.72 -10.50
N GLN A 203 -0.02 -0.58 -10.37
CA GLN A 203 0.52 -1.35 -11.49
C GLN A 203 -0.48 -1.46 -12.63
N ARG A 204 -1.77 -1.67 -12.31
CA ARG A 204 -2.82 -1.81 -13.33
C ARG A 204 -3.06 -0.50 -14.08
N LEU A 205 -3.09 0.62 -13.35
CA LEU A 205 -3.20 1.95 -13.94
C LEU A 205 -2.02 2.24 -14.87
N LEU A 206 -0.79 1.95 -14.43
CA LEU A 206 0.40 2.14 -15.26
C LEU A 206 0.40 1.25 -16.50
N ALA A 207 0.00 -0.02 -16.38
CA ALA A 207 -0.12 -0.94 -17.50
C ALA A 207 -1.15 -0.46 -18.54
N ARG A 208 -2.28 0.08 -18.09
CA ARG A 208 -3.30 0.71 -18.96
C ARG A 208 -2.75 1.96 -19.63
N ALA A 209 -2.04 2.81 -18.89
CA ALA A 209 -1.43 4.01 -19.44
C ALA A 209 -0.39 3.67 -20.53
N ILE A 210 0.46 2.68 -20.30
CA ILE A 210 1.42 2.18 -21.29
C ILE A 210 0.70 1.62 -22.54
N SER A 211 -0.44 0.96 -22.35
CA SER A 211 -1.27 0.52 -23.48
C SER A 211 -1.83 1.70 -24.27
N GLY A 212 -2.33 2.74 -23.60
CA GLY A 212 -2.75 3.99 -24.25
C GLY A 212 -1.60 4.72 -24.95
N TYR A 213 -0.38 4.66 -24.41
CA TYR A 213 0.82 5.17 -25.08
C TYR A 213 1.09 4.43 -26.39
N ARG A 214 1.02 3.09 -26.39
CA ARG A 214 1.18 2.26 -27.60
C ARG A 214 0.16 2.62 -28.69
N GLU A 215 -1.07 2.97 -28.30
CA GLU A 215 -2.12 3.37 -29.25
C GLU A 215 -2.03 4.86 -29.66
N GLY A 216 -1.03 5.61 -29.20
CA GLY A 216 -0.89 7.04 -29.50
C GLY A 216 -1.85 7.96 -28.73
N VAL A 217 -2.68 7.41 -27.84
CA VAL A 217 -3.68 8.15 -27.05
C VAL A 217 -3.01 8.93 -25.91
N LEU A 218 -1.96 8.37 -25.31
CA LEU A 218 -1.20 9.00 -24.23
C LEU A 218 0.24 9.29 -24.64
N SER A 219 0.79 10.38 -24.10
CA SER A 219 2.18 10.77 -24.32
C SER A 219 3.13 10.08 -23.33
N ALA A 220 4.42 10.03 -23.66
CA ALA A 220 5.45 9.59 -22.70
C ALA A 220 5.46 10.48 -21.44
N GLN A 221 5.10 11.76 -21.56
CA GLN A 221 4.94 12.67 -20.44
C GLN A 221 3.85 12.20 -19.45
N ALA A 222 2.72 11.67 -19.93
CA ALA A 222 1.69 11.12 -19.06
C ALA A 222 2.21 9.88 -18.28
N ILE A 223 3.01 9.04 -18.93
CA ILE A 223 3.67 7.89 -18.27
C ILE A 223 4.65 8.37 -17.21
N ALA A 224 5.45 9.40 -17.52
CA ALA A 224 6.41 9.98 -16.59
C ALA A 224 5.74 10.57 -15.36
N THR A 225 4.66 11.34 -15.55
CA THR A 225 3.85 11.90 -14.46
C THR A 225 3.29 10.79 -13.58
N LEU A 226 2.67 9.76 -14.16
CA LEU A 226 2.12 8.65 -13.38
C LEU A 226 3.19 7.91 -12.58
N ARG A 227 4.39 7.74 -13.16
CA ARG A 227 5.52 7.08 -12.49
C ARG A 227 6.23 7.96 -11.45
N GLY A 228 5.98 9.28 -11.42
CA GLY A 228 6.75 10.22 -10.62
C GLY A 228 8.22 10.29 -11.05
N THR A 229 8.47 10.24 -12.36
CA THR A 229 9.83 10.28 -12.94
C THR A 229 9.95 11.29 -14.07
N ASP A 230 11.17 11.50 -14.57
CA ASP A 230 11.43 12.40 -15.69
C ASP A 230 11.02 11.78 -17.04
N VAL A 231 10.56 12.61 -17.97
CA VAL A 231 10.11 12.16 -19.30
C VAL A 231 11.22 11.48 -20.09
N VAL A 232 12.46 11.94 -19.99
CA VAL A 232 13.62 11.34 -20.67
C VAL A 232 13.83 9.91 -20.18
N LYS A 233 13.68 9.67 -18.87
CA LYS A 233 13.76 8.33 -18.29
C LYS A 233 12.59 7.46 -18.74
N ALA A 234 11.37 7.98 -18.74
CA ALA A 234 10.21 7.23 -19.21
C ALA A 234 10.35 6.82 -20.68
N GLU A 235 10.77 7.73 -21.55
CA GLU A 235 11.05 7.43 -22.96
C GLU A 235 12.17 6.41 -23.15
N HIS A 236 13.24 6.52 -22.35
CA HIS A 236 14.33 5.55 -22.37
C HIS A 236 13.82 4.14 -22.04
N ASP A 237 13.10 3.98 -20.92
CA ASP A 237 12.58 2.68 -20.50
C ASP A 237 11.57 2.11 -21.52
N LEU A 238 10.69 2.94 -22.09
CA LEU A 238 9.75 2.53 -23.12
C LEU A 238 10.49 2.03 -24.38
N ARG A 239 11.52 2.77 -24.82
CA ARG A 239 12.33 2.42 -25.99
C ARG A 239 13.13 1.14 -25.78
N GLU A 240 13.78 0.98 -24.62
CA GLU A 240 14.52 -0.25 -24.28
C GLU A 240 13.60 -1.47 -24.23
N ALA A 241 12.35 -1.29 -23.79
CA ALA A 241 11.32 -2.32 -23.80
C ALA A 241 10.70 -2.59 -25.18
N GLY A 242 11.14 -1.89 -26.24
CA GLY A 242 10.58 -2.00 -27.60
C GLY A 242 9.14 -1.48 -27.71
N ILE A 243 8.72 -0.61 -26.78
CA ILE A 243 7.39 -0.03 -26.76
C ILE A 243 7.39 1.26 -27.58
N VAL A 244 6.81 1.18 -28.77
CA VAL A 244 6.63 2.32 -29.68
C VAL A 244 5.15 2.66 -29.83
N GLN A 245 4.84 3.93 -30.09
CA GLN A 245 3.48 4.32 -30.48
C GLN A 245 3.19 3.79 -31.88
N LYS A 246 1.97 3.33 -32.11
CA LYS A 246 1.47 3.08 -33.46
C LYS A 246 1.51 4.41 -34.21
N GLU A 247 1.98 4.38 -35.45
CA GLU A 247 1.79 5.52 -36.34
C GLU A 247 0.28 5.78 -36.43
N PRO A 248 -0.16 7.05 -36.41
CA PRO A 248 -1.55 7.37 -36.67
C PRO A 248 -1.90 6.73 -38.01
N ASP A 249 -2.86 5.81 -38.01
CA ASP A 249 -3.38 5.23 -39.25
C ASP A 249 -3.82 6.43 -40.10
N GLY A 250 -3.20 6.57 -41.28
CA GLY A 250 -3.29 7.76 -42.12
C GLY A 250 -4.66 7.97 -42.76
N THR A 251 -5.73 7.67 -42.05
CA THR A 251 -7.13 7.81 -42.45
C THR A 251 -7.89 8.72 -41.49
N LEU A 252 -7.34 9.91 -41.27
CA LEU A 252 -8.12 11.09 -40.88
C LEU A 252 -8.44 11.91 -42.14
N ASP A 253 -8.98 11.26 -43.17
CA ASP A 253 -9.47 11.93 -44.39
C ASP A 253 -11.00 11.87 -44.54
N ASP A 254 -11.71 11.23 -43.61
CA ASP A 254 -13.13 11.52 -43.39
C ASP A 254 -13.22 12.61 -42.33
N ALA A 255 -12.88 13.83 -42.74
CA ALA A 255 -13.29 15.03 -42.05
C ALA A 255 -14.79 14.89 -41.73
N ILE A 256 -15.12 14.75 -40.44
CA ILE A 256 -16.45 15.09 -39.96
C ILE A 256 -16.61 16.56 -40.33
N THR A 257 -17.26 16.79 -41.47
CA THR A 257 -17.74 18.09 -41.85
C THR A 257 -18.86 18.36 -40.87
N VAL A 258 -18.54 19.00 -39.75
CA VAL A 258 -19.54 19.55 -38.86
C VAL A 258 -20.27 20.60 -39.70
N PRO A 259 -21.54 20.39 -40.08
CA PRO A 259 -22.26 21.43 -40.79
C PRO A 259 -22.27 22.68 -39.88
N PRO A 260 -22.13 23.88 -40.43
CA PRO A 260 -22.17 25.10 -39.63
C PRO A 260 -23.47 25.11 -38.83
N PHE A 261 -23.35 25.09 -37.51
CA PHE A 261 -24.46 25.30 -36.60
C PHE A 261 -24.84 26.78 -36.69
N ASP A 262 -25.95 27.09 -37.34
CA ASP A 262 -26.52 28.42 -37.37
C ASP A 262 -27.33 28.61 -36.08
N PHE A 263 -26.85 29.47 -35.20
CA PHE A 263 -27.54 29.84 -33.96
C PHE A 263 -28.52 30.96 -34.31
N ASP A 264 -29.78 30.61 -34.57
CA ASP A 264 -30.84 31.60 -34.73
C ASP A 264 -31.21 32.16 -33.35
N LEU A 265 -30.83 33.40 -33.09
CA LEU A 265 -31.05 34.12 -31.83
C LEU A 265 -32.34 34.97 -31.86
N THR A 266 -33.24 34.77 -32.83
CA THR A 266 -34.51 35.51 -32.89
C THR A 266 -35.53 35.10 -31.83
N ASP A 267 -35.32 33.97 -31.13
CA ASP A 267 -36.24 33.49 -30.08
C ASP A 267 -35.96 34.09 -28.68
N LEU A 268 -35.08 35.11 -28.58
CA LEU A 268 -34.77 35.80 -27.32
C LEU A 268 -35.40 37.20 -27.17
N ASP A 269 -36.35 37.57 -28.04
CA ASP A 269 -37.12 38.80 -27.89
C ASP A 269 -38.63 38.52 -27.96
N ASP A 270 -39.17 37.90 -26.91
CA ASP A 270 -40.57 38.07 -26.54
C ASP A 270 -40.60 38.76 -25.18
N GLY A 271 -40.67 40.09 -25.25
CA GLY A 271 -41.06 40.91 -24.11
C GLY A 271 -42.49 40.60 -23.67
N SER A 272 -42.72 40.71 -22.37
CA SER A 272 -44.05 41.04 -21.85
C SER A 272 -43.92 41.78 -20.53
N GLU A 273 -44.24 43.07 -20.63
CA GLU A 273 -44.85 44.00 -19.64
C GLU A 273 -44.03 44.54 -18.46
#